data_AF-A0A540LWW9-F1
#
_entry.id   AF-A0A540LWW9-F1
#
_cell.length_a   1.000
_cell.length_b   1.000
_cell.length_c   1.000
_cell.angle_alpha   90.00
_cell.angle_beta   90.00
_cell.angle_gamma   90.00
#
_symmetry.space_group_name_H-M   'P 1'
#
loop_
_entity.id
_entity.type
_entity.pdbx_description
1 polymer ?
#
loop_
_entity_poly.entity_id
_entity_poly.type
_entity_poly.pdbx_seq_one_letter_code
_entity_poly.pdbx_strand_id
1 'polypeptide(L)'
;MVPYFSALEQKKVVEKKDFGPIDYDAPVELEKTDKKKIGLGAQIGVGVAVVVFGLVFALGDFLPSGSLSPTEDTAATTNKLSKEEKASLQTRLKEYEATLSNSPKDSTALEGAAVTLAELGEYTRASTLLQDLNKEKSSDPEVFRLLGEVKYELKDFEGSAAAFKVSSSMSKDLKFEVLRGLTNALLAAKKPDEAVQFLLASRERMNVDKPDTKAGSSATETNPQVDPIQVELLLGKAYSDWGHISDAVSVYDRLISSHPNDFRGYLAKGIILRENGKAGEAERMFIQARFFAPDKAKAFVDRYSR
;
A
#
# COMPACT_ATOMS: atom_id res chain seq x y z
N MET A 1 -67.26 15.23 -17.51
CA MET A 1 -66.84 15.42 -18.91
C MET A 1 -65.33 15.57 -18.89
N VAL A 2 -64.62 14.50 -19.24
CA VAL A 2 -63.15 14.42 -19.18
C VAL A 2 -62.60 14.90 -20.53
N PRO A 3 -61.71 15.91 -20.60
CA PRO A 3 -60.92 16.15 -21.80
C PRO A 3 -59.64 15.30 -21.76
N TYR A 4 -59.52 14.42 -22.73
CA TYR A 4 -58.29 13.74 -23.14
C TYR A 4 -57.30 14.78 -23.68
N PHE A 5 -56.09 14.85 -23.12
CA PHE A 5 -54.96 15.55 -23.74
C PHE A 5 -54.05 14.54 -24.46
N SER A 6 -53.67 14.87 -25.70
CA SER A 6 -52.90 14.00 -26.60
C SER A 6 -51.40 13.98 -26.27
N ALA A 7 -50.74 12.87 -26.60
CA ALA A 7 -49.33 12.56 -26.29
C ALA A 7 -48.27 13.45 -26.98
N LEU A 8 -48.63 14.64 -27.47
CA LEU A 8 -47.72 15.61 -28.11
C LEU A 8 -47.45 16.87 -27.27
N GLU A 9 -48.12 17.07 -26.13
CA GLU A 9 -47.85 18.23 -25.26
C GLU A 9 -46.84 17.98 -24.13
N GLN A 10 -46.41 16.74 -23.90
CA GLN A 10 -45.35 16.41 -22.91
C GLN A 10 -43.92 16.57 -23.45
N LYS A 11 -43.73 17.15 -24.64
CA LYS A 11 -42.40 17.23 -25.29
C LYS A 11 -41.88 18.67 -25.53
N LYS A 12 -42.40 19.68 -24.83
CA LYS A 12 -42.00 21.09 -25.03
C LYS A 12 -41.60 21.89 -23.77
N VAL A 13 -41.21 21.23 -22.67
CA VAL A 13 -40.59 21.93 -21.53
C VAL A 13 -39.35 21.18 -21.04
N VAL A 14 -38.33 21.06 -21.90
CA VAL A 14 -36.92 21.00 -21.50
C VAL A 14 -36.13 21.51 -22.72
N GLU A 15 -36.08 22.81 -22.89
CA GLU A 15 -35.26 23.46 -23.91
C GLU A 15 -34.08 24.17 -23.22
N LYS A 16 -32.89 23.94 -23.77
CA LYS A 16 -31.66 24.76 -23.67
C LYS A 16 -31.06 25.02 -22.29
N LYS A 17 -29.95 24.31 -22.02
CA LYS A 17 -28.78 24.95 -21.41
C LYS A 17 -27.65 24.90 -22.44
N ASP A 18 -27.41 26.04 -23.07
CA ASP A 18 -26.19 26.33 -23.81
C ASP A 18 -24.99 26.32 -22.84
N PHE A 19 -23.92 25.65 -23.24
CA PHE A 19 -22.63 25.70 -22.55
C PHE A 19 -21.92 27.01 -22.96
N GLY A 20 -21.78 27.94 -22.02
CA GLY A 20 -20.90 29.10 -22.15
C GLY A 20 -19.47 28.77 -21.66
N PRO A 21 -18.45 29.51 -22.13
CA PRO A 21 -17.05 29.31 -21.71
C PRO A 21 -16.87 29.66 -20.23
N ILE A 22 -16.18 28.78 -19.50
CA ILE A 22 -15.88 28.95 -18.07
C ILE A 22 -14.65 29.86 -17.95
N ASP A 23 -14.85 31.00 -17.29
CA ASP A 23 -13.83 31.97 -16.88
C ASP A 23 -13.14 31.47 -15.58
N TYR A 24 -11.81 31.49 -15.53
CA TYR A 24 -11.00 30.83 -14.48
C TYR A 24 -10.30 31.81 -13.50
N ASP A 25 -10.62 33.10 -13.51
CA ASP A 25 -9.86 34.11 -12.73
C ASP A 25 -10.67 34.88 -11.65
N ALA A 26 -11.39 34.17 -10.76
CA ALA A 26 -11.98 34.80 -9.56
C ALA A 26 -11.61 34.06 -8.25
N PRO A 27 -11.05 34.74 -7.23
CA PRO A 27 -10.69 34.12 -5.96
C PRO A 27 -11.94 33.90 -5.09
N VAL A 28 -12.11 32.68 -4.58
CA VAL A 28 -13.23 32.31 -3.70
C VAL A 28 -12.90 32.68 -2.25
N GLU A 29 -13.75 33.49 -1.62
CA GLU A 29 -13.71 33.85 -0.21
C GLU A 29 -14.00 32.64 0.70
N LEU A 30 -13.22 32.51 1.77
CA LEU A 30 -13.36 31.48 2.80
C LEU A 30 -14.53 31.80 3.75
N GLU A 31 -15.66 31.12 3.58
CA GLU A 31 -16.70 31.06 4.61
C GLU A 31 -16.22 30.25 5.83
N LYS A 32 -16.34 30.86 7.02
CA LYS A 32 -16.18 30.21 8.32
C LYS A 32 -17.47 29.46 8.68
N THR A 33 -17.39 28.18 9.03
CA THR A 33 -18.42 27.56 9.88
C THR A 33 -17.92 26.32 10.65
N ASP A 34 -18.05 26.44 11.96
CA ASP A 34 -18.46 25.48 13.00
C ASP A 34 -17.70 24.17 13.31
N LYS A 35 -17.19 24.19 14.55
CA LYS A 35 -16.59 23.09 15.31
C LYS A 35 -17.57 21.93 15.52
N LYS A 36 -17.37 20.86 14.77
CA LYS A 36 -17.77 19.50 15.18
C LYS A 36 -16.50 18.75 15.58
N LYS A 37 -16.52 18.08 16.74
CA LYS A 37 -15.44 17.21 17.22
C LYS A 37 -15.27 16.04 16.24
N ILE A 38 -14.29 16.16 15.36
CA ILE A 38 -13.86 15.15 14.40
C ILE A 38 -12.56 14.55 14.96
N GLY A 39 -12.50 13.23 15.09
CA GLY A 39 -11.29 12.53 15.52
C GLY A 39 -10.15 12.75 14.53
N LEU A 40 -8.92 12.83 15.04
CA LEU A 40 -7.69 13.20 14.33
C LEU A 40 -7.27 12.26 13.17
N GLY A 41 -8.10 11.29 12.78
CA GLY A 41 -7.88 10.46 11.59
C GLY A 41 -8.14 11.16 10.25
N ALA A 42 -8.65 12.40 10.25
CA ALA A 42 -9.07 13.10 9.02
C ALA A 42 -8.43 14.48 8.80
N GLN A 43 -7.41 14.88 9.57
CA GLN A 43 -6.86 16.25 9.50
C GLN A 43 -5.34 16.40 9.38
N ILE A 44 -4.60 15.34 9.03
CA ILE A 44 -3.19 15.50 8.63
C ILE A 44 -3.16 15.74 7.12
N GLY A 45 -3.41 16.99 6.73
CA GLY A 45 -3.15 17.47 5.38
C GLY A 45 -1.67 17.83 5.20
N VAL A 46 -1.02 17.09 4.30
CA VAL A 46 0.10 17.50 3.42
C VAL A 46 1.43 17.84 4.10
N GLY A 47 2.40 16.93 3.96
CA GLY A 47 3.82 17.25 4.12
C GLY A 47 4.71 16.21 4.83
N VAL A 48 4.24 14.97 5.04
CA VAL A 48 5.12 13.90 5.53
C VAL A 48 5.23 12.88 4.40
N ALA A 49 6.39 12.85 3.75
CA ALA A 49 6.78 11.72 2.94
C ALA A 49 6.67 10.49 3.84
N VAL A 50 5.65 9.66 3.62
CA VAL A 50 5.62 8.31 4.18
C VAL A 50 6.80 7.61 3.57
N VAL A 51 7.95 7.66 4.25
CA VAL A 51 9.10 6.87 3.85
C VAL A 51 8.77 5.45 4.25
N VAL A 52 8.12 4.74 3.33
CA VAL A 52 7.99 3.30 3.35
C VAL A 52 9.42 2.76 3.25
N PHE A 53 10.10 2.65 4.40
CA PHE A 53 11.34 1.92 4.49
C PHE A 53 11.01 0.43 4.58
N GLY A 54 10.96 -0.14 3.38
CA GLY A 54 11.23 -1.54 3.13
C GLY A 54 12.09 -1.59 1.89
N LEU A 55 13.41 -1.60 2.03
CA LEU A 55 14.30 -1.99 0.94
C LEU A 55 14.13 -3.49 0.69
N VAL A 56 13.03 -3.85 0.03
CA VAL A 56 12.90 -5.06 -0.77
C VAL A 56 12.09 -4.64 -1.98
N PHE A 57 12.76 -4.47 -3.12
CA PHE A 57 12.14 -4.23 -4.41
C PHE A 57 10.97 -5.19 -4.62
N ALA A 58 9.75 -4.66 -4.57
CA ALA A 58 8.55 -5.32 -5.04
C ALA A 58 7.92 -4.42 -6.09
N LEU A 59 7.50 -5.02 -7.20
CA LEU A 59 6.80 -4.38 -8.32
C LEU A 59 5.55 -3.55 -7.91
N GLY A 60 5.11 -3.66 -6.65
CA GLY A 60 3.99 -2.93 -6.06
C GLY A 60 4.33 -1.56 -5.45
N ASP A 61 5.59 -1.27 -5.09
CA ASP A 61 5.94 0.00 -4.41
C ASP A 61 6.05 1.19 -5.39
N PHE A 62 6.05 0.93 -6.71
CA PHE A 62 6.20 1.99 -7.73
C PHE A 62 4.89 2.44 -8.40
N LEU A 63 3.73 1.87 -8.04
CA LEU A 63 2.45 2.28 -8.65
C LEU A 63 1.44 2.74 -7.60
N PRO A 64 1.43 4.04 -7.24
CA PRO A 64 0.27 4.61 -6.58
C PRO A 64 -0.95 4.51 -7.54
N SER A 65 -2.06 4.02 -6.99
CA SER A 65 -3.40 4.01 -7.61
C SER A 65 -4.07 5.39 -7.58
N GLY A 66 -3.35 6.44 -7.18
CA GLY A 66 -3.84 7.82 -7.12
C GLY A 66 -2.82 8.80 -7.67
N SER A 67 -3.32 9.85 -8.31
CA SER A 67 -2.61 10.92 -9.01
C SER A 67 -1.52 11.61 -8.19
N LEU A 68 -0.25 11.50 -8.61
CA LEU A 68 0.77 12.53 -8.45
C LEU A 68 1.65 12.52 -9.71
N SER A 69 1.78 13.69 -10.34
CA SER A 69 2.62 13.90 -11.53
C SER A 69 4.10 13.66 -11.20
N PRO A 70 4.89 13.07 -12.10
CA PRO A 70 6.31 12.88 -11.88
C PRO A 70 7.03 14.22 -12.10
N THR A 71 7.55 14.83 -11.03
CA THR A 71 8.67 15.76 -11.17
C THR A 71 9.95 14.94 -11.31
N GLU A 72 10.67 15.20 -12.40
CA GLU A 72 11.99 14.66 -12.72
C GLU A 72 12.99 14.88 -11.57
N ASP A 73 14.03 14.05 -11.55
CA ASP A 73 15.05 13.88 -10.49
C ASP A 73 14.67 13.06 -9.26
N THR A 74 14.58 11.74 -9.42
CA THR A 74 14.90 10.79 -8.33
C THR A 74 15.93 9.77 -8.81
N ALA A 75 17.18 10.25 -8.91
CA ALA A 75 18.34 9.37 -8.90
C ALA A 75 18.27 8.48 -7.64
N ALA A 76 18.68 7.21 -7.79
CA ALA A 76 18.80 6.26 -6.70
C ALA A 76 19.64 6.84 -5.55
N THR A 77 18.95 7.43 -4.59
CA THR A 77 19.50 7.96 -3.35
C THR A 77 18.90 7.09 -2.26
N THR A 78 19.76 6.45 -1.48
CA THR A 78 19.47 6.32 -0.05
C THR A 78 19.09 7.72 0.43
N ASN A 79 17.79 8.05 0.45
CA ASN A 79 17.28 9.32 0.93
C ASN A 79 17.56 9.37 2.43
N LYS A 80 18.78 9.77 2.78
CA LYS A 80 19.09 10.24 4.11
C LYS A 80 18.24 11.48 4.33
N LEU A 81 17.45 11.48 5.40
CA LEU A 81 16.71 12.66 5.86
C LEU A 81 17.59 13.91 5.71
N SER A 82 17.04 14.93 5.05
CA SER A 82 17.65 16.26 5.03
C SER A 82 17.80 16.78 6.45
N LYS A 83 18.67 17.79 6.63
CA LYS A 83 18.87 18.38 7.97
C LYS A 83 17.58 19.01 8.48
N GLU A 84 16.82 19.60 7.57
CA GLU A 84 15.55 20.28 7.80
C GLU A 84 14.47 19.28 8.23
N GLU A 85 14.32 18.16 7.50
CA GLU A 85 13.39 17.09 7.88
C GLU A 85 13.76 16.51 9.25
N LYS A 86 15.05 16.22 9.48
CA LYS A 86 15.50 15.72 10.79
C LYS A 86 15.20 16.70 11.92
N ALA A 87 15.40 18.00 11.71
CA ALA A 87 15.09 19.02 12.72
C ALA A 87 13.59 19.13 12.99
N SER A 88 12.76 19.01 11.94
CA SER A 88 11.30 18.98 12.06
C SER A 88 10.83 17.77 12.89
N LEU A 89 11.32 16.58 12.57
CA LEU A 89 11.02 15.34 13.31
C LEU A 89 11.48 15.43 14.77
N GLN A 90 12.66 16.00 15.04
CA GLN A 90 13.13 16.21 16.41
C GLN A 90 12.26 17.20 17.19
N THR A 91 11.73 18.23 16.53
CA THR A 91 10.82 19.19 17.15
C THR A 91 9.50 18.52 17.51
N ARG A 92 8.93 17.76 16.55
CA ARG A 92 7.71 16.97 16.76
C ARG A 92 7.87 15.94 17.88
N LEU A 93 9.02 15.25 17.94
CA LEU A 93 9.31 14.29 19.00
C LEU A 93 9.27 14.97 20.38
N LYS A 94 9.88 16.16 20.51
CA LYS A 94 9.87 16.91 21.78
C LYS A 94 8.46 17.29 22.23
N GLU A 95 7.56 17.60 21.30
CA GLU A 95 6.16 17.90 21.62
C GLU A 95 5.46 16.67 22.21
N TYR A 96 5.62 15.51 21.59
CA TYR A 96 5.07 14.26 22.13
C TYR A 96 5.72 13.88 23.47
N GLU A 97 7.04 14.04 23.62
CA GLU A 97 7.73 13.80 24.89
C GLU A 97 7.24 14.72 26.02
N ALA A 98 6.92 15.98 25.71
CA ALA A 98 6.31 16.90 26.65
C ALA A 98 4.89 16.47 27.05
N THR A 99 4.09 15.97 26.10
CA THR A 99 2.79 15.37 26.41
C THR A 99 2.94 14.13 27.30
N LEU A 100 3.86 13.23 26.97
CA LEU A 100 4.13 12.00 27.73
C LEU A 100 4.67 12.28 29.13
N SER A 101 5.40 13.37 29.32
CA SER A 101 5.86 13.80 30.64
C SER A 101 4.71 14.15 31.59
N ASN A 102 3.61 14.69 31.05
CA ASN A 102 2.40 15.01 31.81
C ASN A 102 1.39 13.86 31.86
N SER A 103 1.32 13.07 30.79
CA SER A 103 0.38 11.97 30.59
C SER A 103 1.11 10.74 30.02
N PRO A 104 1.81 9.93 30.85
CA PRO A 104 2.68 8.84 30.38
C PRO A 104 1.97 7.72 29.60
N LYS A 105 0.65 7.62 29.75
CA LYS A 105 -0.21 6.62 29.11
C LYS A 105 -1.03 7.18 27.95
N ASP A 106 -0.77 8.42 27.53
CA ASP A 106 -1.48 9.02 26.40
C ASP A 106 -1.16 8.24 25.13
N SER A 107 -2.14 7.49 24.63
CA SER A 107 -1.93 6.59 23.50
C SER A 107 -1.59 7.32 22.20
N THR A 108 -2.08 8.55 22.03
CA THR A 108 -1.81 9.35 20.82
C THR A 108 -0.36 9.84 20.82
N ALA A 109 0.11 10.30 21.98
CA ALA A 109 1.49 10.73 22.14
C ALA A 109 2.47 9.56 22.09
N LEU A 110 2.12 8.39 22.66
CA LEU A 110 2.91 7.16 22.54
C LEU A 110 3.08 6.74 21.08
N GLU A 111 1.98 6.68 20.32
CA GLU A 111 1.97 6.33 18.91
C GLU A 111 2.75 7.35 18.06
N GLY A 112 2.46 8.65 18.25
CA GLY A 112 3.13 9.72 17.52
C GLY A 112 4.64 9.79 17.79
N ALA A 113 5.06 9.64 19.03
CA ALA A 113 6.48 9.57 19.39
C ALA A 113 7.15 8.32 18.82
N ALA A 114 6.49 7.16 18.89
CA ALA A 114 7.03 5.92 18.34
C ALA A 114 7.26 6.00 16.83
N VAL A 115 6.27 6.49 16.07
CA VAL A 115 6.39 6.68 14.62
C VAL A 115 7.49 7.68 14.29
N THR A 116 7.54 8.81 15.00
CA THR A 116 8.58 9.84 14.79
C THR A 116 9.99 9.29 15.10
N LEU A 117 10.13 8.47 16.14
CA LEU A 117 11.39 7.79 16.46
C LEU A 117 11.79 6.78 15.39
N ALA A 118 10.83 6.02 14.84
CA ALA A 118 11.09 5.10 13.74
C ALA A 118 11.55 5.85 12.47
N GLU A 119 10.91 6.98 12.14
CA GLU A 119 11.33 7.87 11.04
C GLU A 119 12.75 8.42 11.26
N LEU A 120 13.12 8.76 12.50
CA LEU A 120 14.47 9.18 12.89
C LEU A 120 15.51 8.05 12.90
N GLY A 121 15.09 6.79 12.71
CA GLY A 121 15.95 5.61 12.79
C GLY A 121 16.26 5.15 14.22
N GLU A 122 15.57 5.70 15.22
CA GLU A 122 15.72 5.36 16.64
C GLU A 122 14.82 4.17 17.02
N TYR A 123 15.00 3.05 16.31
CA TYR A 123 14.11 1.89 16.36
C TYR A 123 13.98 1.24 17.75
N THR A 124 15.04 1.23 18.56
CA THR A 124 14.98 0.68 19.93
C THR A 124 14.03 1.48 20.82
N ARG A 125 14.07 2.82 20.72
CA ARG A 125 13.16 3.70 21.48
C ARG A 125 11.74 3.59 20.94
N ALA A 126 11.58 3.55 19.61
CA ALA A 126 10.28 3.33 18.97
C ALA A 126 9.63 2.01 19.44
N SER A 127 10.40 0.91 19.45
CA SER A 127 9.92 -0.39 19.91
C SER A 127 9.48 -0.36 21.37
N THR A 128 10.17 0.40 22.23
CA THR A 128 9.81 0.53 23.65
C THR A 128 8.47 1.24 23.80
N LEU A 129 8.29 2.38 23.11
CA LEU A 129 7.03 3.12 23.16
C LEU A 129 5.85 2.33 22.56
N LEU A 130 6.07 1.55 21.50
CA LEU A 130 5.04 0.68 20.95
C LEU A 130 4.65 -0.47 21.90
N GLN A 131 5.61 -1.00 22.66
CA GLN A 131 5.31 -2.00 23.71
C GLN A 131 4.49 -1.39 24.85
N ASP A 132 4.77 -0.14 25.22
CA ASP A 132 3.96 0.58 26.20
C ASP A 132 2.57 0.92 25.65
N LEU A 133 2.47 1.35 24.39
CA LEU A 133 1.20 1.55 23.69
C LEU A 133 0.36 0.28 23.65
N ASN A 134 0.97 -0.88 23.39
CA ASN A 134 0.29 -2.18 23.41
C ASN A 134 -0.29 -2.53 24.81
N LYS A 135 0.32 -2.08 25.91
CA LYS A 135 -0.24 -2.28 27.25
C LYS A 135 -1.53 -1.47 27.47
N GLU A 136 -1.65 -0.31 26.82
CA GLU A 136 -2.83 0.56 26.90
C GLU A 136 -3.91 0.19 25.85
N LYS A 137 -3.50 -0.20 24.65
CA LYS A 137 -4.36 -0.60 23.52
C LYS A 137 -4.07 -2.05 23.08
N SER A 138 -4.32 -3.02 23.96
CA SER A 138 -3.94 -4.43 23.72
C SER A 138 -4.67 -5.15 22.58
N SER A 139 -5.62 -4.50 21.91
CA SER A 139 -6.44 -5.06 20.84
C SER A 139 -6.37 -4.29 19.51
N ASP A 140 -5.39 -3.39 19.35
CA ASP A 140 -5.24 -2.61 18.13
C ASP A 140 -4.26 -3.31 17.15
N PRO A 141 -4.73 -3.83 15.99
CA PRO A 141 -3.86 -4.49 15.02
C PRO A 141 -2.78 -3.56 14.45
N GLU A 142 -2.99 -2.26 14.49
CA GLU A 142 -2.07 -1.26 13.96
C GLU A 142 -0.78 -1.18 14.80
N VAL A 143 -0.89 -1.31 16.12
CA VAL A 143 0.25 -1.35 17.04
C VAL A 143 1.18 -2.52 16.70
N PHE A 144 0.59 -3.68 16.40
CA PHE A 144 1.35 -4.87 16.00
C PHE A 144 1.94 -4.74 14.59
N ARG A 145 1.26 -4.04 13.67
CA ARG A 145 1.83 -3.72 12.35
C ARG A 145 3.10 -2.87 12.50
N LEU A 146 3.01 -1.77 13.28
CA LEU A 146 4.14 -0.89 13.56
C LEU A 146 5.28 -1.61 14.29
N LEU A 147 4.96 -2.46 15.27
CA LEU A 147 5.96 -3.31 15.93
C LEU A 147 6.66 -4.25 14.94
N GLY A 148 5.90 -4.81 13.98
CA GLY A 148 6.45 -5.63 12.91
C GLY A 148 7.51 -4.89 12.09
N GLU A 149 7.21 -3.67 11.66
CA GLU A 149 8.13 -2.82 10.89
C GLU A 149 9.37 -2.44 11.70
N VAL A 150 9.18 -1.92 12.92
CA VAL A 150 10.30 -1.50 13.78
C VAL A 150 11.22 -2.68 14.12
N LYS A 151 10.65 -3.87 14.38
CA LYS A 151 11.44 -5.07 14.64
C LYS A 151 12.19 -5.58 13.41
N TYR A 152 11.61 -5.42 12.22
CA TYR A 152 12.29 -5.75 10.97
C TYR A 152 13.56 -4.91 10.81
N GLU A 153 13.47 -3.60 11.06
CA GLU A 153 14.62 -2.69 11.02
C GLU A 153 15.66 -2.99 12.10
N LEU A 154 15.23 -3.45 13.28
CA LEU A 154 16.11 -3.97 14.33
C LEU A 154 16.75 -5.32 13.98
N LYS A 155 16.41 -5.91 12.83
CA LYS A 155 16.81 -7.26 12.39
C LYS A 155 16.30 -8.38 13.32
N ASP A 156 15.32 -8.08 14.17
CA ASP A 156 14.52 -9.06 14.91
C ASP A 156 13.46 -9.61 13.96
N PHE A 157 13.89 -10.39 12.95
CA PHE A 157 13.01 -10.88 11.89
C PHE A 157 11.96 -11.87 12.42
N GLU A 158 12.29 -12.68 13.42
CA GLU A 158 11.33 -13.58 14.05
C GLU A 158 10.28 -12.80 14.85
N GLY A 159 10.71 -11.81 15.65
CA GLY A 159 9.79 -10.96 16.38
C GLY A 159 8.95 -10.06 15.47
N SER A 160 9.50 -9.64 14.32
CA SER A 160 8.78 -8.93 13.27
C SER A 160 7.66 -9.80 12.68
N ALA A 161 7.99 -11.03 12.27
CA ALA A 161 7.02 -11.99 11.75
C ALA A 161 5.93 -12.29 12.80
N ALA A 162 6.31 -12.47 14.06
CA ALA A 162 5.34 -12.68 15.14
C ALA A 162 4.38 -11.49 15.28
N ALA A 163 4.88 -10.26 15.25
CA ALA A 163 4.05 -9.06 15.36
C ALA A 163 3.09 -8.91 14.17
N PHE A 164 3.57 -9.07 12.93
CA PHE A 164 2.68 -9.03 11.76
C PHE A 164 1.64 -10.14 11.76
N LYS A 165 1.97 -11.34 12.26
CA LYS A 165 1.02 -12.45 12.40
C LYS A 165 -0.10 -12.10 13.37
N VAL A 166 0.23 -11.45 14.50
CA VAL A 166 -0.78 -10.93 15.43
C VAL A 166 -1.65 -9.88 14.76
N SER A 167 -1.04 -8.88 14.09
CA SER A 167 -1.76 -7.84 13.34
C SER A 167 -2.75 -8.43 12.31
N SER A 168 -2.30 -9.42 11.54
CA SER A 168 -3.12 -10.12 10.56
C SER A 168 -4.25 -10.95 11.19
N SER A 169 -4.06 -11.49 12.39
CA SER A 169 -5.08 -12.29 13.08
C SER A 169 -6.18 -11.46 13.74
N MET A 170 -5.86 -10.20 14.10
CA MET A 170 -6.79 -9.27 14.73
C MET A 170 -7.59 -8.45 13.72
N SER A 171 -7.04 -8.27 12.51
CA SER A 171 -7.70 -7.55 11.43
C SER A 171 -8.75 -8.44 10.75
N LYS A 172 -9.96 -7.91 10.55
CA LYS A 172 -10.98 -8.57 9.73
C LYS A 172 -10.63 -8.53 8.25
N ASP A 173 -10.03 -7.41 7.83
CA ASP A 173 -9.66 -7.15 6.45
C ASP A 173 -8.19 -7.51 6.21
N LEU A 174 -7.92 -8.14 5.07
CA LEU A 174 -6.55 -8.36 4.61
C LEU A 174 -5.97 -7.01 4.18
N LYS A 175 -4.91 -6.55 4.86
CA LYS A 175 -4.14 -5.36 4.48
C LYS A 175 -2.89 -5.77 3.72
N PHE A 176 -2.63 -5.16 2.56
CA PHE A 176 -1.47 -5.53 1.74
C PHE A 176 -0.14 -5.24 2.45
N GLU A 177 -0.06 -4.17 3.25
CA GLU A 177 1.17 -3.83 3.98
C GLU A 177 1.52 -4.92 5.00
N VAL A 178 0.52 -5.48 5.68
CA VAL A 178 0.70 -6.60 6.63
C VAL A 178 1.09 -7.88 5.88
N LEU A 179 0.45 -8.16 4.75
CA LEU A 179 0.77 -9.32 3.91
C LEU A 179 2.24 -9.28 3.44
N ARG A 180 2.67 -8.13 2.92
CA ARG A 180 4.04 -7.86 2.48
C ARG A 180 5.03 -7.89 3.64
N GLY A 181 4.71 -7.20 4.73
CA GLY A 181 5.54 -7.14 5.93
C GLY A 181 5.79 -8.53 6.52
N LEU A 182 4.75 -9.34 6.71
CA LEU A 182 4.88 -10.71 7.21
C LEU A 182 5.70 -11.58 6.25
N THR A 183 5.44 -11.51 4.95
CA THR A 183 6.17 -12.27 3.94
C THR A 183 7.67 -11.94 4.00
N ASN A 184 8.02 -10.65 3.98
CA ASN A 184 9.41 -10.20 4.03
C ASN A 184 10.08 -10.61 5.35
N ALA A 185 9.38 -10.47 6.48
CA ALA A 185 9.89 -10.87 7.79
C ALA A 185 10.18 -12.38 7.86
N LEU A 186 9.29 -13.22 7.32
CA LEU A 186 9.48 -14.67 7.27
C LEU A 186 10.65 -15.07 6.35
N LEU A 187 10.77 -14.44 5.18
CA LEU A 187 11.90 -14.66 4.27
C LEU A 187 13.24 -14.26 4.91
N ALA A 188 13.29 -13.09 5.55
CA ALA A 188 14.48 -12.63 6.27
C ALA A 188 14.82 -13.51 7.49
N ALA A 189 13.80 -14.08 8.14
CA ALA A 189 13.93 -15.07 9.21
C ALA A 189 14.30 -16.49 8.70
N LYS A 190 14.54 -16.67 7.39
CA LYS A 190 14.85 -17.96 6.75
C LYS A 190 13.73 -19.01 6.91
N LYS A 191 12.47 -18.56 6.90
CA LYS A 191 11.25 -19.38 6.95
C LYS A 191 10.40 -19.21 5.68
N PRO A 192 10.97 -19.49 4.50
CA PRO A 192 10.27 -19.27 3.23
C PRO A 192 9.05 -20.18 3.02
N ASP A 193 9.04 -21.36 3.62
CA ASP A 193 7.91 -22.28 3.62
C ASP A 193 6.70 -21.69 4.35
N GLU A 194 6.91 -21.07 5.53
CA GLU A 194 5.85 -20.36 6.25
C GLU A 194 5.34 -19.14 5.45
N ALA A 195 6.24 -18.42 4.76
CA ALA A 195 5.87 -17.27 3.92
C ALA A 195 4.94 -17.69 2.77
N VAL A 196 5.30 -18.78 2.07
CA VAL A 196 4.49 -19.35 0.99
C VAL A 196 3.16 -19.87 1.52
N GLN A 197 3.14 -20.61 2.63
CA GLN A 197 1.90 -21.11 3.24
C GLN A 197 0.94 -19.97 3.60
N PHE A 198 1.47 -18.89 4.18
CA PHE A 198 0.69 -17.70 4.53
C PHE A 198 0.09 -17.01 3.30
N LEU A 199 0.86 -16.87 2.21
CA LEU A 199 0.38 -16.28 0.96
C LEU A 199 -0.68 -17.16 0.27
N LEU A 200 -0.50 -18.49 0.28
CA LEU A 200 -1.49 -19.43 -0.25
C LEU A 200 -2.81 -19.35 0.54
N ALA A 201 -2.73 -19.30 1.87
CA ALA A 201 -3.91 -19.13 2.72
C ALA A 201 -4.60 -17.77 2.49
N SER A 202 -3.83 -16.70 2.31
CA SER A 202 -4.36 -15.37 2.01
C SER A 202 -5.06 -15.32 0.65
N ARG A 203 -4.48 -15.97 -0.37
CA ARG A 203 -5.11 -16.15 -1.68
C ARG A 203 -6.44 -16.88 -1.60
N GLU A 204 -6.51 -17.96 -0.83
CA GLU A 204 -7.73 -18.74 -0.67
C GLU A 204 -8.84 -17.91 -0.01
N ARG A 205 -8.53 -17.16 1.05
CA ARG A 205 -9.48 -16.25 1.70
C ARG A 205 -10.08 -15.23 0.72
N MET A 206 -9.24 -14.62 -0.11
CA MET A 206 -9.72 -13.68 -1.14
C MET A 206 -10.59 -14.32 -2.22
N ASN A 207 -10.43 -15.62 -2.48
CA ASN A 207 -11.27 -16.35 -3.43
C ASN A 207 -12.62 -16.77 -2.82
N VAL A 208 -12.65 -17.10 -1.52
CA VAL A 208 -13.88 -17.44 -0.79
C VAL A 208 -14.76 -16.20 -0.57
N ASP A 209 -14.15 -15.03 -0.34
CA ASP A 209 -14.86 -13.75 -0.19
C ASP A 209 -15.39 -13.18 -1.52
N LYS A 210 -15.23 -13.90 -2.64
CA LYS A 210 -15.99 -13.65 -3.87
C LYS A 210 -17.29 -14.45 -3.79
N PRO A 211 -18.43 -13.87 -3.35
CA PRO A 211 -19.71 -14.53 -3.54
C PRO A 211 -19.90 -14.76 -5.04
N ASP A 212 -20.39 -15.95 -5.42
CA ASP A 212 -20.74 -16.32 -6.78
C ASP A 212 -21.46 -15.16 -7.49
N THR A 213 -20.74 -14.39 -8.31
CA THR A 213 -21.33 -13.32 -9.12
C THR A 213 -21.92 -13.92 -10.38
N LYS A 214 -22.95 -14.74 -10.16
CA LYS A 214 -24.08 -14.92 -11.07
C LYS A 214 -25.34 -14.30 -10.45
N ALA A 215 -25.32 -12.99 -10.21
CA ALA A 215 -26.51 -12.15 -10.13
C ALA A 215 -26.06 -10.71 -9.88
N GLY A 216 -26.66 -9.76 -10.59
CA GLY A 216 -26.27 -8.37 -10.51
C GLY A 216 -26.64 -7.66 -9.20
N SER A 217 -26.37 -6.35 -9.21
CA SER A 217 -26.80 -5.33 -8.25
C SER A 217 -26.12 -5.34 -6.89
N SER A 218 -25.11 -4.49 -6.73
CA SER A 218 -25.25 -3.22 -6.00
C SER A 218 -23.86 -2.75 -5.57
N ALA A 219 -23.47 -1.57 -6.03
CA ALA A 219 -22.36 -0.82 -5.48
C ALA A 219 -22.60 -0.68 -3.96
N THR A 220 -21.79 -1.37 -3.17
CA THR A 220 -21.62 -1.06 -1.75
C THR A 220 -20.15 -0.69 -1.61
N GLU A 221 -19.92 0.58 -1.40
CA GLU A 221 -18.62 1.23 -1.40
C GLU A 221 -17.78 0.80 -0.19
N THR A 222 -16.46 0.89 -0.38
CA THR A 222 -15.39 0.94 0.64
C THR A 222 -14.99 -0.36 1.36
N ASN A 223 -14.28 -1.23 0.64
CA ASN A 223 -13.13 -1.90 1.23
C ASN A 223 -12.03 -1.97 0.15
N PRO A 224 -10.85 -1.33 0.31
CA PRO A 224 -9.75 -1.49 -0.64
C PRO A 224 -9.27 -2.93 -0.56
N GLN A 225 -9.93 -3.82 -1.30
CA GLN A 225 -9.50 -5.21 -1.38
C GLN A 225 -8.09 -5.24 -1.96
N VAL A 226 -7.22 -6.02 -1.32
CA VAL A 226 -5.87 -6.26 -1.81
C VAL A 226 -5.96 -6.70 -3.27
N ASP A 227 -5.25 -5.99 -4.16
CA ASP A 227 -5.15 -6.35 -5.57
C ASP A 227 -4.64 -7.81 -5.67
N PRO A 228 -5.42 -8.75 -6.22
CA PRO A 228 -5.02 -10.15 -6.36
C PRO A 228 -3.70 -10.31 -7.12
N ILE A 229 -3.40 -9.40 -8.05
CA ILE A 229 -2.13 -9.39 -8.79
C ILE A 229 -0.95 -9.19 -7.83
N GLN A 230 -1.08 -8.31 -6.84
CA GLN A 230 -0.01 -8.08 -5.86
C GLN A 230 0.28 -9.32 -5.00
N VAL A 231 -0.75 -10.11 -4.68
CA VAL A 231 -0.58 -11.36 -3.92
C VAL A 231 0.14 -12.43 -4.74
N GLU A 232 -0.24 -12.61 -6.01
CA GLU A 232 0.46 -13.54 -6.90
C GLU A 232 1.91 -13.12 -7.16
N LEU A 233 2.18 -11.81 -7.28
CA LEU A 233 3.54 -11.27 -7.39
C LEU A 233 4.39 -11.63 -6.17
N LEU A 234 3.84 -11.44 -4.97
CA LEU A 234 4.48 -11.79 -3.69
C LEU A 234 4.70 -13.30 -3.55
N LEU A 235 3.72 -14.11 -3.97
CA LEU A 235 3.81 -15.57 -3.91
C LEU A 235 4.92 -16.10 -4.83
N GLY A 236 5.00 -15.61 -6.07
CA GLY A 236 6.08 -16.00 -6.96
C GLY A 236 7.46 -15.58 -6.43
N LYS A 237 7.55 -14.39 -5.81
CA LYS A 237 8.79 -13.95 -5.17
C LYS A 237 9.18 -14.86 -4.00
N ALA A 238 8.23 -15.20 -3.14
CA ALA A 238 8.48 -16.08 -1.99
C ALA A 238 8.97 -17.48 -2.44
N TYR A 239 8.38 -18.05 -3.50
CA TYR A 239 8.89 -19.30 -4.09
C TYR A 239 10.29 -19.13 -4.68
N SER A 240 10.57 -18.02 -5.35
CA SER A 240 11.90 -17.72 -5.90
C SER A 240 12.97 -17.66 -4.81
N ASP A 241 12.69 -16.90 -3.75
CA ASP A 241 13.60 -16.74 -2.60
C ASP A 241 13.77 -18.07 -1.82
N TRP A 242 12.78 -18.97 -1.90
CA TRP A 242 12.89 -20.33 -1.39
C TRP A 242 13.73 -21.26 -2.28
N GLY A 243 14.06 -20.86 -3.50
CA GLY A 243 14.77 -21.69 -4.49
C GLY A 243 13.85 -22.58 -5.33
N HIS A 244 12.53 -22.45 -5.20
CA HIS A 244 11.54 -23.19 -6.00
C HIS A 244 11.20 -22.42 -7.27
N ILE A 245 12.19 -22.28 -8.14
CA ILE A 245 12.11 -21.44 -9.34
C ILE A 245 10.99 -21.89 -10.29
N SER A 246 10.79 -23.20 -10.44
CA SER A 246 9.71 -23.75 -11.29
C SER A 246 8.32 -23.37 -10.78
N ASP A 247 8.12 -23.33 -9.47
CA ASP A 247 6.85 -22.93 -8.86
C ASP A 247 6.62 -21.43 -9.01
N ALA A 248 7.67 -20.61 -8.83
CA ALA A 248 7.61 -19.17 -9.07
C ALA A 248 7.22 -18.84 -10.52
N VAL A 249 7.87 -19.51 -11.49
CA VAL A 249 7.54 -19.41 -12.92
C VAL A 249 6.08 -19.81 -13.17
N SER A 250 5.62 -20.91 -12.56
CA SER A 250 4.23 -21.39 -12.71
C SER A 250 3.20 -20.41 -12.13
N VAL A 251 3.52 -19.75 -11.01
CA VAL A 251 2.71 -18.67 -10.44
C VAL A 251 2.58 -17.52 -11.45
N TYR A 252 3.69 -17.06 -12.01
CA TYR A 252 3.66 -15.95 -12.97
C TYR A 252 3.04 -16.32 -14.31
N ASP A 253 3.14 -17.57 -14.77
CA ASP A 253 2.43 -18.04 -15.95
C ASP A 253 0.91 -18.01 -15.77
N ARG A 254 0.39 -18.40 -14.60
CA ARG A 254 -1.03 -18.26 -14.29
C ARG A 254 -1.45 -16.79 -14.19
N LEU A 255 -0.61 -15.94 -13.60
CA LEU A 255 -0.87 -14.51 -13.50
C LEU A 255 -0.95 -13.86 -14.89
N ILE A 256 0.02 -14.14 -15.77
CA ILE A 256 0.04 -13.67 -17.16
C ILE A 256 -1.18 -14.19 -17.93
N SER A 257 -1.55 -15.47 -17.74
CA SER A 257 -2.70 -16.05 -18.45
C SER A 257 -4.04 -15.41 -18.04
N SER A 258 -4.17 -15.03 -16.76
CA SER A 258 -5.39 -14.40 -16.24
C SER A 258 -5.42 -12.88 -16.47
N HIS A 259 -4.26 -12.23 -16.55
CA HIS A 259 -4.11 -10.79 -16.73
C HIS A 259 -3.10 -10.50 -17.86
N PRO A 260 -3.42 -10.86 -19.13
CA PRO A 260 -2.45 -10.83 -20.23
C PRO A 260 -1.98 -9.43 -20.62
N ASN A 261 -2.70 -8.38 -20.19
CA ASN A 261 -2.33 -6.99 -20.45
C ASN A 261 -1.67 -6.31 -19.24
N ASP A 262 -1.44 -7.03 -18.13
CA ASP A 262 -0.72 -6.47 -16.97
C ASP A 262 0.77 -6.75 -17.10
N PHE A 263 1.56 -5.69 -17.21
CA PHE A 263 3.01 -5.79 -17.40
C PHE A 263 3.75 -6.42 -16.21
N ARG A 264 3.18 -6.37 -15.00
CA ARG A 264 3.90 -6.75 -13.76
C ARG A 264 4.23 -8.24 -13.75
N GLY A 265 3.33 -9.10 -14.23
CA GLY A 265 3.58 -10.55 -14.33
C GLY A 265 4.74 -10.88 -15.27
N TYR A 266 4.78 -10.22 -16.43
CA TYR A 266 5.90 -10.35 -17.37
C TYR A 266 7.22 -9.85 -16.77
N LEU A 267 7.20 -8.68 -16.13
CA LEU A 267 8.41 -8.11 -15.53
C LEU A 267 8.96 -9.02 -14.41
N ALA A 268 8.09 -9.51 -13.53
CA ALA A 268 8.46 -10.43 -12.45
C ALA A 268 9.08 -11.71 -13.00
N LYS A 269 8.44 -12.33 -14.00
CA LYS A 269 8.96 -13.53 -14.65
C LYS A 269 10.30 -13.29 -15.33
N GLY A 270 10.45 -12.16 -16.03
CA GLY A 270 11.70 -11.78 -16.68
C GLY A 270 12.86 -11.66 -15.69
N ILE A 271 12.64 -11.03 -14.54
CA ILE A 271 13.64 -10.88 -13.47
C ILE A 271 14.11 -12.27 -12.98
N ILE A 272 13.17 -13.15 -12.60
CA ILE A 272 13.50 -14.50 -12.13
C ILE A 272 14.25 -15.31 -13.20
N LEU A 273 13.81 -15.25 -14.45
CA LEU A 273 14.47 -15.98 -15.54
C LEU A 273 15.91 -15.49 -15.74
N ARG A 274 16.14 -14.17 -15.67
CA ARG A 274 17.49 -13.59 -15.79
C ARG A 274 18.39 -14.02 -14.65
N GLU A 275 17.90 -13.94 -13.41
CA GLU A 275 18.64 -14.36 -12.20
C GLU A 275 19.01 -15.85 -12.24
N ASN A 276 18.22 -16.66 -12.94
CA ASN A 276 18.45 -18.10 -13.12
C ASN A 276 19.12 -18.46 -14.47
N GLY A 277 19.81 -17.50 -15.10
CA GLY A 277 20.64 -17.75 -16.29
C GLY A 277 19.88 -17.94 -17.62
N LYS A 278 18.55 -17.78 -17.61
CA LYS A 278 17.69 -17.92 -18.80
C LYS A 278 17.51 -16.59 -19.53
N ALA A 279 18.62 -15.94 -19.87
CA ALA A 279 18.63 -14.58 -20.42
C ALA A 279 17.75 -14.41 -21.68
N GLY A 280 17.77 -15.38 -22.60
CA GLY A 280 16.94 -15.32 -23.81
C GLY A 280 15.44 -15.44 -23.54
N GLU A 281 15.04 -16.17 -22.50
CA GLU A 281 13.63 -16.23 -22.07
C GLU A 281 13.23 -14.95 -21.34
N ALA A 282 14.13 -14.41 -20.51
CA ALA A 282 13.93 -13.15 -19.79
C ALA A 282 13.69 -11.98 -20.75
N GLU A 283 14.49 -11.85 -21.81
CA GLU A 283 14.35 -10.75 -22.78
C GLU A 283 12.97 -10.74 -23.44
N ARG A 284 12.42 -11.93 -23.77
CA ARG A 284 11.06 -12.02 -24.30
C ARG A 284 10.03 -11.46 -23.32
N MET A 285 10.19 -11.75 -22.03
CA MET A 285 9.30 -11.21 -20.98
C MET A 285 9.49 -9.70 -20.80
N PHE A 286 10.72 -9.21 -20.86
CA PHE A 286 11.01 -7.77 -20.80
C PHE A 286 10.45 -6.98 -21.98
N ILE A 287 10.44 -7.54 -23.19
CA ILE A 287 9.77 -6.94 -24.34
C ILE A 287 8.26 -6.81 -24.07
N GLN A 288 7.62 -7.87 -23.57
CA GLN A 288 6.17 -7.83 -23.23
C GLN A 288 5.89 -6.85 -22.09
N ALA A 289 6.71 -6.84 -21.03
CA ALA A 289 6.57 -5.91 -19.93
C ALA A 289 6.63 -4.45 -20.41
N ARG A 290 7.60 -4.10 -21.26
CA ARG A 290 7.69 -2.74 -21.83
C ARG A 290 6.51 -2.40 -22.73
N PHE A 291 6.00 -3.37 -23.49
CA PHE A 291 4.84 -3.17 -24.37
C PHE A 291 3.56 -2.85 -23.59
N PHE A 292 3.29 -3.59 -22.51
CA PHE A 292 2.09 -3.39 -21.68
C PHE A 292 2.24 -2.32 -20.59
N ALA A 293 3.45 -1.77 -20.38
CA ALA A 293 3.69 -0.77 -19.37
C ALA A 293 2.96 0.55 -19.69
N PRO A 294 2.12 1.08 -18.78
CA PRO A 294 1.61 2.44 -18.92
C PRO A 294 2.76 3.45 -18.82
N ASP A 295 2.58 4.66 -19.36
CA ASP A 295 3.64 5.67 -19.41
C ASP A 295 4.30 5.92 -18.05
N LYS A 296 3.50 6.01 -16.98
CA LYS A 296 3.99 6.18 -15.61
C LYS A 296 4.89 5.05 -15.10
N ALA A 297 4.79 3.85 -15.69
CA ALA A 297 5.57 2.69 -15.31
C ALA A 297 6.79 2.45 -16.21
N LYS A 298 6.90 3.12 -17.36
CA LYS A 298 7.96 2.83 -18.36
C LYS A 298 9.36 2.98 -17.79
N ALA A 299 9.65 4.09 -17.12
CA ALA A 299 10.96 4.33 -16.51
C ALA A 299 11.34 3.25 -15.48
N PHE A 300 10.35 2.77 -14.74
CA PHE A 300 10.54 1.67 -13.80
C PHE A 300 10.79 0.36 -14.53
N VAL A 301 9.95 -0.02 -15.50
CA VAL A 301 10.13 -1.25 -16.26
C VAL A 301 11.51 -1.29 -16.93
N ASP A 302 11.90 -0.20 -17.58
CA ASP A 302 13.20 -0.07 -18.22
C ASP A 302 14.36 -0.23 -17.24
N ARG A 303 14.23 0.24 -16.00
CA ARG A 303 15.27 0.08 -14.98
C ARG A 303 15.52 -1.39 -14.65
N TYR A 304 14.49 -2.22 -14.59
CA TYR A 304 14.62 -3.64 -14.23
C TYR A 304 14.80 -4.56 -15.42
N SER A 305 14.49 -4.08 -16.63
CA SER A 305 14.54 -4.87 -17.86
C SER A 305 15.77 -4.60 -18.73
N ARG A 306 16.76 -3.85 -18.21
CA ARG A 306 18.06 -3.61 -18.85
C ARG A 306 19.08 -4.70 -18.54
#